data_AF-A0A022RQP5-F1
#
_entry.id   AF-A0A022RQP5-F1
#
_cell.length_a   1.000
_cell.length_b   1.000
_cell.length_c   1.000
_cell.angle_alpha   90.00
_cell.angle_beta   90.00
_cell.angle_gamma   90.00
#
_symmetry.space_group_name_H-M   'P 1'
#
loop_
_entity.id
_entity.type
_entity.pdbx_description
1 polymer ?
#
loop_
_entity_poly.entity_id
_entity_poly.type
_entity_poly.pdbx_seq_one_letter_code
_entity_poly.pdbx_strand_id
1 'polypeptide(L)'
;MDVIKSQQISSRPIEKVVVHPLVLLSIVDHYNRVARDTRKRVVGVLLGTSFKGTVDVTNSYAVPFEEDDRDSSIWFLDHNYHESMFSMFRRINAKEHVVGWYSTGPKLKENDLSIHSLLTDYVPNPVLVIIDVQPKELGIPTKAYYAVEEVKENATQKSQKVFVHVLSEIAAHEVEEIGVEHLLRDVKDTTVSTLATEVTGKLAALKGLDARLKEIRSYLDVVIEGKLPLNHEILYHLQDVFNLLPNLNVSELVKAFAVKTNDMMLVIYLSSLIRSVIALHNLINNKMLNKEHEKAEDSKPVAVPSAAGS
;
A
#
# COMPACT_ATOMS: atom_id res chain seq x y z
N MET A 1 19.84 -50.20 0.20
CA MET A 1 20.67 -49.02 0.55
C MET A 1 20.13 -47.87 -0.26
N ASP A 2 18.99 -47.35 0.20
CA ASP A 2 18.28 -46.24 -0.44
C ASP A 2 18.84 -44.94 0.13
N VAL A 3 19.64 -44.27 -0.68
CA VAL A 3 20.14 -42.94 -0.37
C VAL A 3 18.99 -41.97 -0.61
N ILE A 4 18.31 -41.64 0.49
CA ILE A 4 17.38 -40.52 0.60
C ILE A 4 18.11 -39.29 0.06
N LYS A 5 17.74 -38.88 -1.17
CA LYS A 5 17.99 -37.52 -1.65
C LYS A 5 17.23 -36.61 -0.70
N SER A 6 17.95 -36.03 0.25
CA SER A 6 17.54 -34.84 0.98
C SER A 6 17.11 -33.81 -0.08
N GLN A 7 15.81 -33.59 -0.17
CA GLN A 7 15.25 -32.41 -0.82
C GLN A 7 15.89 -31.20 -0.13
N GLN A 8 16.88 -30.59 -0.79
CA GLN A 8 17.12 -29.18 -0.61
C GLN A 8 15.77 -28.50 -0.80
N ILE A 9 15.24 -27.94 0.28
CA ILE A 9 14.12 -27.02 0.25
C ILE A 9 14.60 -25.85 -0.62
N SER A 10 14.39 -25.92 -1.94
CA SER A 10 14.56 -24.78 -2.81
C SER A 10 13.60 -23.74 -2.28
N SER A 11 14.15 -22.68 -1.71
CA SER A 11 13.35 -21.65 -1.08
C SER A 11 12.43 -21.06 -2.16
N ARG A 12 11.12 -21.20 -1.96
CA ARG A 12 10.16 -20.73 -2.96
C ARG A 12 10.31 -19.21 -3.10
N PRO A 13 10.24 -18.66 -4.32
CA PRO A 13 10.29 -17.22 -4.50
C PRO A 13 9.12 -16.59 -3.74
N ILE A 14 9.39 -15.44 -3.12
CA ILE A 14 8.37 -14.66 -2.43
C ILE A 14 7.63 -13.88 -3.50
N GLU A 15 6.35 -14.18 -3.67
CA GLU A 15 5.50 -13.55 -4.70
C GLU A 15 4.86 -12.27 -4.17
N LYS A 16 4.58 -12.24 -2.87
CA LYS A 16 3.78 -11.19 -2.25
C LYS A 16 4.18 -10.92 -0.80
N VAL A 17 4.18 -9.64 -0.44
CA VAL A 17 4.45 -9.18 0.93
C VAL A 17 3.26 -8.36 1.41
N VAL A 18 2.65 -8.81 2.50
CA VAL A 18 1.50 -8.18 3.13
C VAL A 18 1.98 -7.49 4.41
N VAL A 19 1.82 -6.18 4.49
CA VAL A 19 2.24 -5.39 5.65
C VAL A 19 1.02 -4.93 6.43
N HIS A 20 0.97 -5.23 7.72
CA HIS A 20 -0.10 -4.76 8.58
C HIS A 20 0.04 -3.29 8.96
N PRO A 21 -1.06 -2.53 9.13
CA PRO A 21 -1.02 -1.14 9.58
C PRO A 21 -0.31 -0.93 10.92
N LEU A 22 -0.38 -1.92 11.82
CA LEU A 22 0.31 -1.87 13.12
C LEU A 22 1.83 -1.69 12.96
N VAL A 23 2.42 -2.39 11.99
CA VAL A 23 3.84 -2.33 11.68
C VAL A 23 4.23 -0.94 11.20
N LEU A 24 3.41 -0.34 10.32
CA LEU A 24 3.64 1.03 9.84
C LEU A 24 3.62 2.03 11.00
N LEU A 25 2.64 1.92 11.89
CA LEU A 25 2.54 2.79 13.07
C LEU A 25 3.74 2.63 14.01
N SER A 26 4.17 1.38 14.26
CA SER A 26 5.33 1.07 15.09
C SER A 26 6.62 1.67 14.52
N ILE A 27 6.80 1.62 13.20
CA ILE A 27 7.98 2.13 12.50
C ILE A 27 8.00 3.66 12.50
N VAL A 28 6.83 4.31 12.33
CA VAL A 28 6.69 5.76 12.45
C VAL A 28 6.97 6.22 13.89
N ASP A 29 6.48 5.51 14.91
CA ASP A 29 6.80 5.79 16.31
C ASP A 29 8.30 5.65 16.59
N HIS A 30 8.91 4.56 16.09
CA HIS A 30 10.35 4.34 16.22
C HIS A 30 11.16 5.47 15.58
N TYR A 31 10.80 5.88 14.37
CA TYR A 31 11.43 7.03 13.72
C TYR A 31 11.29 8.30 14.54
N ASN A 32 10.11 8.59 15.10
CA ASN A 32 9.89 9.79 15.91
C ASN A 32 10.68 9.80 17.23
N ARG A 33 10.98 8.64 17.82
CA ARG A 33 11.79 8.54 19.05
C ARG A 33 13.28 8.78 18.82
N VAL A 34 13.81 8.28 17.70
CA VAL A 34 15.26 8.25 17.43
C VAL A 34 15.68 9.41 16.52
N ALA A 35 14.88 9.74 15.52
CA ALA A 35 15.27 10.61 14.41
C ALA A 35 14.65 12.02 14.46
N ARG A 36 14.03 12.42 15.59
CA ARG A 36 13.44 13.76 15.74
C ARG A 36 14.47 14.89 15.58
N ASP A 37 15.71 14.66 16.01
CA ASP A 37 16.81 15.63 15.91
C ASP A 37 17.88 15.25 14.87
N THR A 38 17.82 14.03 14.31
CA THR A 38 18.81 13.52 13.34
C THR A 38 18.12 12.94 12.12
N ARG A 39 18.54 13.35 10.92
CA ARG A 39 18.13 12.76 9.61
C ARG A 39 18.61 11.31 9.39
N LYS A 40 18.96 10.61 10.46
CA LYS A 40 19.45 9.24 10.43
C LYS A 40 18.33 8.30 10.02
N ARG A 41 18.69 7.30 9.22
CA ARG A 41 17.78 6.18 8.93
C ARG A 41 17.73 5.25 10.13
N VAL A 42 16.57 4.63 10.27
CA VAL A 42 16.28 3.69 11.33
C VAL A 42 16.03 2.32 10.72
N VAL A 43 16.64 1.31 11.31
CA VAL A 43 16.54 -0.09 10.90
C VAL A 43 15.89 -0.89 12.02
N GLY A 44 15.13 -1.90 11.65
CA GLY A 44 14.63 -2.86 12.62
C GLY A 44 14.23 -4.17 11.95
N VAL A 45 13.78 -5.10 12.78
CA VAL A 45 13.48 -6.47 12.36
C VAL A 45 11.98 -6.64 12.21
N LEU A 46 11.59 -7.35 11.16
CA LEU A 46 10.21 -7.70 10.85
C LEU A 46 9.91 -9.11 11.36
N LEU A 47 8.80 -9.21 12.07
CA LEU A 47 8.24 -10.45 12.58
C LEU A 47 6.94 -10.76 11.85
N GLY A 48 6.70 -12.04 11.63
CA GLY A 48 5.49 -12.47 10.99
C GLY A 48 5.50 -13.95 10.65
N THR A 49 4.72 -14.29 9.63
CA THR A 49 4.62 -15.65 9.13
C THR A 49 4.80 -15.68 7.62
N SER A 50 5.66 -16.58 7.14
CA SER A 50 5.73 -16.90 5.71
C SER A 50 4.87 -18.14 5.42
N PHE A 51 3.90 -18.01 4.51
CA PHE A 51 3.05 -19.11 4.06
C PHE A 51 2.91 -19.12 2.54
N LYS A 52 3.26 -20.24 1.91
CA LYS A 52 3.09 -20.48 0.46
C LYS A 52 3.59 -19.35 -0.46
N GLY A 53 4.72 -18.72 -0.12
CA GLY A 53 5.29 -17.64 -0.94
C GLY A 53 4.69 -16.25 -0.69
N THR A 54 3.73 -16.14 0.23
CA THR A 54 3.26 -14.86 0.78
C THR A 54 3.91 -14.67 2.16
N VAL A 55 4.46 -13.48 2.39
CA VAL A 55 5.01 -13.08 3.69
C VAL A 55 4.05 -12.10 4.35
N ASP A 56 3.44 -12.54 5.44
CA ASP A 56 2.56 -11.72 6.26
C ASP A 56 3.37 -11.11 7.40
N VAL A 57 3.50 -9.78 7.39
CA VAL A 57 4.25 -9.01 8.38
C VAL A 57 3.27 -8.48 9.42
N THR A 58 3.24 -9.12 10.59
CA THR A 58 2.31 -8.81 11.68
C THR A 58 2.89 -7.81 12.67
N ASN A 59 4.19 -7.92 12.96
CA ASN A 59 4.82 -7.15 14.02
C ASN A 59 6.26 -6.75 13.62
N SER A 60 6.82 -5.81 14.36
CA SER A 60 8.17 -5.32 14.14
C SER A 60 8.76 -4.76 15.42
N TYR A 61 10.07 -4.87 15.58
CA TYR A 61 10.78 -4.19 16.65
C TYR A 61 12.00 -3.44 16.14
N ALA A 62 12.31 -2.37 16.86
CA ALA A 62 13.47 -1.54 16.68
C ALA A 62 14.74 -2.30 17.04
N VAL A 63 15.82 -2.16 16.27
CA VAL A 63 17.16 -2.57 16.71
C VAL A 63 18.04 -1.32 16.73
N PRO A 64 18.83 -1.09 17.80
CA PRO A 64 19.82 -0.02 17.79
C PRO A 64 20.74 -0.16 16.58
N PHE A 65 20.67 0.83 15.70
CA PHE A 65 21.41 0.88 14.45
C PHE A 65 22.06 2.25 14.33
N GLU A 66 23.37 2.26 14.10
CA GLU A 66 24.12 3.48 13.83
C GLU A 66 24.85 3.33 12.49
N GLU A 67 24.81 4.39 11.70
CA GLU A 67 25.56 4.54 10.47
C GLU A 67 26.35 5.84 10.56
N ASP A 68 27.59 5.83 10.09
CA ASP A 68 28.35 7.06 9.95
C ASP A 68 27.80 7.88 8.76
N ASP A 69 27.59 9.18 8.96
CA ASP A 69 27.13 10.09 7.93
C ASP A 69 28.23 10.36 6.87
N ARG A 70 29.51 10.16 7.22
CA ARG A 70 30.66 10.41 6.33
C ARG A 70 31.04 9.20 5.50
N ASP A 71 31.06 8.02 6.11
CA ASP A 71 31.38 6.75 5.45
C ASP A 71 30.19 5.80 5.59
N SER A 72 29.41 5.69 4.52
CA SER A 72 28.25 4.77 4.50
C SER A 72 28.65 3.32 4.77
N SER A 73 29.87 2.88 4.43
CA SER A 73 30.31 1.50 4.66
C SER A 73 30.44 1.10 6.13
N ILE A 74 30.52 2.07 7.06
CA ILE A 74 30.65 1.80 8.49
C ILE A 74 29.27 1.88 9.13
N TRP A 75 28.75 0.72 9.52
CA TRP A 75 27.49 0.61 10.24
C TRP A 75 27.62 -0.38 11.39
N PHE A 76 26.81 -0.16 12.41
CA PHE A 76 26.75 -0.98 13.61
C PHE A 76 25.32 -1.46 13.83
N LEU A 77 25.15 -2.76 14.07
CA LEU A 77 23.90 -3.40 14.44
C LEU A 77 24.13 -4.25 15.69
N ASP A 78 23.31 -4.04 16.72
CA ASP A 78 23.41 -4.82 17.96
C ASP A 78 22.75 -6.20 17.83
N HIS A 79 23.58 -7.22 17.62
CA HIS A 79 23.15 -8.64 17.57
C HIS A 79 22.64 -9.18 18.92
N ASN A 80 23.22 -8.74 20.03
CA ASN A 80 22.86 -9.25 21.35
C ASN A 80 21.45 -8.76 21.73
N TYR A 81 21.15 -7.51 21.38
CA TYR A 81 19.81 -6.97 21.49
C TYR A 81 18.81 -7.73 20.62
N HIS A 82 19.17 -8.03 19.37
CA HIS A 82 18.34 -8.82 18.45
C HIS A 82 17.98 -10.19 19.04
N GLU A 83 18.96 -10.96 19.51
CA GLU A 83 18.73 -12.30 20.08
C GLU A 83 17.88 -12.26 21.35
N SER A 84 18.14 -11.29 22.23
CA SER A 84 17.39 -11.10 23.48
C SER A 84 15.91 -10.76 23.19
N MET A 85 15.67 -9.82 22.28
CA MET A 85 14.31 -9.43 21.88
C MET A 85 13.60 -10.56 21.13
N PHE A 86 14.28 -11.22 20.20
CA PHE A 86 13.71 -12.37 19.48
C PHE A 86 13.28 -13.48 20.45
N SER A 87 14.10 -13.79 21.46
CA SER A 87 13.76 -14.75 22.51
C SER A 87 12.51 -14.32 23.31
N MET A 88 12.37 -13.04 23.64
CA MET A 88 11.18 -12.52 24.34
C MET A 88 9.92 -12.62 23.46
N PHE A 89 9.97 -12.19 22.21
CA PHE A 89 8.83 -12.26 21.29
C PHE A 89 8.42 -13.70 21.01
N ARG A 90 9.38 -14.62 20.84
CA ARG A 90 9.10 -16.04 20.66
C ARG A 90 8.42 -16.67 21.90
N ARG A 91 8.70 -16.16 23.10
CA ARG A 91 8.02 -16.60 24.34
C ARG A 91 6.58 -16.09 24.43
N ILE A 92 6.29 -14.92 23.87
CA ILE A 92 4.94 -14.34 23.85
C ILE A 92 4.10 -15.01 22.76
N ASN A 93 4.67 -15.15 21.56
CA ASN A 93 4.01 -15.73 20.41
C ASN A 93 4.95 -16.67 19.65
N ALA A 94 4.73 -17.98 19.80
CA ALA A 94 5.56 -19.00 19.14
C ALA A 94 5.31 -19.12 17.63
N LYS A 95 4.24 -18.51 17.10
CA LYS A 95 3.92 -18.54 15.66
C LYS A 95 4.73 -17.51 14.88
N GLU A 96 5.10 -16.41 15.52
CA GLU A 96 5.88 -15.35 14.88
C GLU A 96 7.35 -15.74 14.80
N HIS A 97 7.91 -15.60 13.61
CA HIS A 97 9.33 -15.75 13.35
C HIS A 97 9.86 -14.51 12.62
N VAL A 98 11.18 -14.38 12.58
CA VAL A 98 11.81 -13.33 11.78
C VAL A 98 11.55 -13.63 10.30
N VAL A 99 10.93 -12.68 9.61
CA VAL A 99 10.64 -12.78 8.17
C VAL A 99 11.52 -11.85 7.33
N GLY A 100 12.17 -10.88 7.98
CA GLY A 100 12.99 -9.90 7.30
C GLY A 100 13.34 -8.71 8.18
N TRP A 101 13.63 -7.60 7.53
CA TRP A 101 13.96 -6.35 8.19
C TRP A 101 13.39 -5.17 7.41
N TYR A 102 13.24 -4.04 8.10
CA TYR A 102 12.79 -2.81 7.48
C TYR A 102 13.84 -1.73 7.58
N SER A 103 13.82 -0.83 6.60
CA SER A 103 14.61 0.40 6.62
C SER A 103 13.70 1.60 6.38
N THR A 104 13.90 2.62 7.20
CA THR A 104 13.24 3.92 6.99
C THR A 104 14.15 4.79 6.14
N GLY A 105 13.72 5.13 4.92
CA GLY A 105 14.52 5.93 4.01
C GLY A 105 13.97 5.92 2.60
N PRO A 106 14.09 7.02 1.84
CA PRO A 106 13.44 7.13 0.53
C PRO A 106 14.15 6.32 -0.57
N LYS A 107 15.42 5.95 -0.37
CA LYS A 107 16.24 5.22 -1.36
C LYS A 107 17.09 4.14 -0.71
N LEU A 108 17.31 3.06 -1.46
CA LEU A 108 18.21 1.97 -1.13
C LEU A 108 19.68 2.45 -1.14
N LYS A 109 20.48 1.97 -0.20
CA LYS A 109 21.94 2.18 -0.14
C LYS A 109 22.69 0.87 -0.40
N GLU A 110 23.95 0.97 -0.82
CA GLU A 110 24.80 -0.22 -1.06
C GLU A 110 24.99 -1.07 0.21
N ASN A 111 25.07 -0.44 1.39
CA ASN A 111 25.21 -1.16 2.66
C ASN A 111 24.02 -2.09 2.97
N ASP A 112 22.86 -1.85 2.37
CA ASP A 112 21.67 -2.67 2.59
C ASP A 112 21.93 -4.11 2.15
N LEU A 113 22.84 -4.32 1.19
CA LEU A 113 23.25 -5.65 0.77
C LEU A 113 24.08 -6.37 1.84
N SER A 114 24.96 -5.64 2.52
CA SER A 114 25.75 -6.16 3.64
C SER A 114 24.87 -6.51 4.83
N ILE A 115 23.94 -5.60 5.19
CA ILE A 115 22.96 -5.83 6.26
C ILE A 115 22.06 -7.03 5.92
N HIS A 116 21.60 -7.13 4.68
CA HIS A 116 20.76 -8.25 4.25
C HIS A 116 21.49 -9.59 4.31
N SER A 117 22.78 -9.62 3.97
CA SER A 117 23.60 -10.83 4.06
C SER A 117 23.71 -11.32 5.51
N LEU A 118 23.82 -10.40 6.47
CA LEU A 118 23.84 -10.72 7.91
C LEU A 118 22.54 -11.37 8.39
N LEU A 119 21.38 -10.89 7.91
CA LEU A 119 20.09 -11.48 8.22
C LEU A 119 19.83 -12.81 7.51
N THR A 120 20.58 -13.10 6.45
CA THR A 120 20.48 -14.38 5.72
C THR A 120 20.94 -15.55 6.59
N ASP A 121 21.84 -15.31 7.54
CA ASP A 121 22.28 -16.34 8.50
C ASP A 121 21.16 -16.79 9.45
N TYR A 122 20.20 -15.89 9.73
CA TYR A 122 19.06 -16.16 10.60
C TYR A 122 17.86 -16.72 9.84
N VAL A 123 17.64 -16.26 8.61
CA VAL A 123 16.46 -16.59 7.79
C VAL A 123 16.88 -16.91 6.36
N PRO A 124 16.46 -18.04 5.78
CA PRO A 124 16.89 -18.45 4.45
C PRO A 124 16.47 -17.46 3.34
N ASN A 125 15.31 -16.80 3.48
CA ASN A 125 14.81 -15.78 2.56
C ASN A 125 14.33 -14.55 3.34
N PRO A 126 15.21 -13.63 3.74
CA PRO A 126 14.77 -12.40 4.38
C PRO A 126 14.15 -11.44 3.35
N VAL A 127 13.12 -10.71 3.76
CA VAL A 127 12.55 -9.59 2.97
C VAL A 127 13.08 -8.27 3.50
N LEU A 128 13.45 -7.36 2.60
CA LEU A 128 13.70 -5.96 2.91
C LEU A 128 12.44 -5.14 2.59
N VAL A 129 11.84 -4.50 3.59
CA VAL A 129 10.75 -3.55 3.37
C VAL A 129 11.26 -2.13 3.61
N ILE A 130 11.25 -1.32 2.56
CA ILE A 130 11.53 0.11 2.65
C ILE A 130 10.23 0.84 2.90
N ILE A 131 10.22 1.66 3.95
CA ILE A 131 9.06 2.46 4.32
C ILE A 131 9.44 3.93 4.26
N ASP A 132 8.66 4.70 3.49
CA ASP A 132 8.77 6.14 3.46
C ASP A 132 7.99 6.75 4.64
N VAL A 133 8.71 7.42 5.55
CA VAL A 133 8.14 8.07 6.73
C VAL A 133 7.47 9.40 6.37
N GLN A 134 7.86 10.00 5.24
CA GLN A 134 7.27 11.26 4.75
C GLN A 134 6.73 11.05 3.33
N PRO A 135 5.57 10.40 3.17
CA PRO A 135 5.04 10.10 1.86
C PRO A 135 4.71 11.40 1.12
N LYS A 136 5.53 11.73 0.12
CA LYS A 136 5.27 12.83 -0.82
C LYS A 136 4.44 12.38 -2.02
N GLU A 137 4.45 11.07 -2.29
CA GLU A 137 3.79 10.46 -3.43
C GLU A 137 2.44 9.86 -3.05
N LEU A 138 1.50 9.95 -4.00
CA LEU A 138 0.18 9.36 -3.90
C LEU A 138 0.29 7.86 -4.23
N GLY A 139 0.61 7.04 -3.23
CA GLY A 139 0.81 5.60 -3.40
C GLY A 139 1.00 4.86 -2.08
N ILE A 140 1.23 3.55 -2.20
CA ILE A 140 1.57 2.72 -1.04
C ILE A 140 2.98 3.11 -0.59
N PRO A 141 3.19 3.53 0.69
CA PRO A 141 4.49 3.98 1.19
C PRO A 141 5.49 2.83 1.42
N THR A 142 5.10 1.59 1.14
CA THR A 142 5.91 0.39 1.33
C THR A 142 6.42 -0.13 -0.01
N LYS A 143 7.73 -0.39 -0.06
CA LYS A 143 8.38 -1.08 -1.19
C LYS A 143 9.10 -2.30 -0.63
N ALA A 144 8.73 -3.48 -1.09
CA ALA A 144 9.33 -4.73 -0.65
C ALA A 144 10.35 -5.23 -1.67
N TYR A 145 11.46 -5.76 -1.18
CA TYR A 145 12.54 -6.32 -1.98
C TYR A 145 13.03 -7.63 -1.37
N TYR A 146 13.48 -8.54 -2.22
CA TYR A 146 14.23 -9.73 -1.81
C TYR A 146 15.54 -9.80 -2.59
N ALA A 147 16.58 -10.38 -2.00
CA ALA A 147 17.86 -10.52 -2.68
C ALA A 147 17.86 -11.75 -3.59
N VAL A 148 18.25 -11.53 -4.85
CA VAL A 148 18.52 -12.59 -5.83
C VAL A 148 19.97 -12.49 -6.25
N GLU A 149 20.63 -13.64 -6.34
CA GLU A 149 21.96 -13.72 -6.96
C GLU A 149 21.77 -13.74 -8.48
N GLU A 150 21.97 -12.60 -9.13
CA GLU A 150 21.98 -12.52 -10.58
C GLU A 150 23.38 -12.85 -11.11
N VAL A 151 23.43 -13.87 -11.96
CA VAL A 151 24.59 -14.13 -12.81
C VAL A 151 24.38 -13.33 -14.09
N LYS A 152 25.04 -12.17 -14.20
CA LYS A 152 25.04 -11.40 -15.44
C LYS A 152 25.66 -12.24 -16.56
N GLU A 153 25.01 -12.29 -17.73
CA GLU A 153 25.50 -13.02 -18.92
C GLU A 153 26.84 -12.49 -19.47
N ASN A 154 27.30 -11.33 -19.02
CA ASN A 154 28.65 -10.83 -19.33
C ASN A 154 29.68 -11.62 -18.50
N ALA A 155 30.26 -12.64 -19.14
CA ALA A 155 31.10 -13.73 -18.64
C ALA A 155 32.39 -13.37 -17.86
N THR A 156 32.44 -12.29 -17.08
CA THR A 156 33.63 -11.91 -16.29
C THR A 156 33.36 -11.17 -14.98
N GLN A 157 32.10 -10.83 -14.65
CA GLN A 157 31.78 -10.18 -13.38
C GLN A 157 31.27 -11.21 -12.36
N LYS A 158 31.79 -11.10 -11.13
CA LYS A 158 31.35 -11.88 -9.96
C LYS A 158 29.83 -11.81 -9.83
N SER A 159 29.19 -12.90 -9.40
CA SER A 159 27.76 -12.90 -9.05
C SER A 159 27.47 -11.72 -8.11
N GLN A 160 26.58 -10.84 -8.51
CA GLN A 160 26.16 -9.70 -7.70
C GLN A 160 24.78 -10.02 -7.14
N LYS A 161 24.62 -9.88 -5.83
CA LYS A 161 23.29 -9.92 -5.21
C LYS A 161 22.59 -8.61 -5.56
N VAL A 162 21.43 -8.72 -6.18
CA VAL A 162 20.59 -7.59 -6.59
C VAL A 162 19.26 -7.72 -5.85
N PHE A 163 18.70 -6.57 -5.46
CA PHE A 163 17.37 -6.52 -4.88
C PHE A 163 16.32 -6.46 -5.98
N VAL A 164 15.45 -7.46 -6.02
CA VAL A 164 14.30 -7.50 -6.94
C VAL A 164 13.07 -7.06 -6.15
N HIS A 165 12.27 -6.17 -6.76
CA HIS A 165 11.06 -5.66 -6.15
C HIS A 165 9.95 -6.72 -6.13
N VAL A 166 9.28 -6.88 -4.99
CA VAL A 166 8.13 -7.77 -4.80
C VAL A 166 6.86 -6.94 -4.64
N LEU A 167 5.73 -7.48 -5.11
CA LEU A 167 4.43 -6.89 -4.88
C LEU A 167 4.18 -6.73 -3.37
N SER A 168 3.98 -5.49 -2.95
CA SER A 168 3.64 -5.13 -1.57
C SER A 168 2.19 -4.65 -1.51
N GLU A 169 1.44 -5.17 -0.54
CA GLU A 169 0.12 -4.67 -0.18
C GLU A 169 0.03 -4.39 1.31
N ILE A 170 -0.92 -3.53 1.68
CA ILE A 170 -1.27 -3.28 3.08
C ILE A 170 -2.60 -3.99 3.32
N ALA A 171 -2.62 -4.93 4.26
CA ALA A 171 -3.86 -5.60 4.70
C ALA A 171 -3.95 -5.56 6.22
N ALA A 172 -5.15 -5.39 6.73
CA ALA A 172 -5.43 -5.38 8.17
C ALA A 172 -6.13 -6.66 8.60
N HIS A 173 -5.90 -7.10 9.83
CA HIS A 173 -6.80 -8.09 10.47
C HIS A 173 -8.10 -7.42 10.91
N GLU A 174 -9.17 -8.20 11.09
CA GLU A 174 -10.50 -7.70 11.51
C GLU A 174 -10.44 -6.82 12.77
N VAL A 175 -9.62 -7.23 13.76
CA VAL A 175 -9.42 -6.45 14.99
C VAL A 175 -8.68 -5.14 14.73
N GLU A 176 -7.70 -5.13 13.83
CA GLU A 176 -6.95 -3.93 13.45
C GLU A 176 -7.80 -2.98 12.60
N GLU A 177 -8.63 -3.51 11.71
CA GLU A 177 -9.53 -2.75 10.84
C GLU A 177 -10.47 -1.88 11.66
N ILE A 178 -11.10 -2.45 12.71
CA ILE A 178 -11.96 -1.71 13.63
C ILE A 178 -11.17 -0.58 14.33
N GLY A 179 -9.93 -0.84 14.74
CA GLY A 179 -9.07 0.16 15.37
C GLY A 179 -8.70 1.30 14.42
N VAL A 180 -8.30 0.97 13.20
CA VAL A 180 -7.95 1.95 12.16
C VAL A 180 -9.19 2.77 11.75
N GLU A 181 -10.34 2.13 11.57
CA GLU A 181 -11.59 2.82 11.25
C GLU A 181 -11.97 3.81 12.36
N HIS A 182 -11.83 3.41 13.63
CA HIS A 182 -12.10 4.28 14.76
C HIS A 182 -11.19 5.52 14.77
N LEU A 183 -9.89 5.34 14.49
CA LEU A 183 -8.92 6.43 14.42
C LEU A 183 -9.17 7.37 13.22
N LEU A 184 -9.74 6.86 12.13
CA LEU A 184 -10.00 7.62 10.92
C LEU A 184 -11.39 8.24 10.85
N ARG A 185 -12.23 8.09 11.88
CA ARG A 185 -13.59 8.63 11.91
C ARG A 185 -13.64 10.16 11.71
N ASP A 186 -12.62 10.87 12.19
CA ASP A 186 -12.54 12.34 12.08
C ASP A 186 -11.97 12.81 10.73
N VAL A 187 -11.34 11.93 9.97
CA VAL A 187 -10.68 12.24 8.69
C VAL A 187 -11.51 11.75 7.50
N LYS A 188 -12.23 10.64 7.67
CA LYS A 188 -13.02 10.03 6.61
C LYS A 188 -14.45 10.56 6.66
N ASP A 189 -14.79 11.43 5.73
CA ASP A 189 -16.17 11.87 5.52
C ASP A 189 -17.04 10.69 5.05
N THR A 190 -17.70 10.01 5.98
CA THR A 190 -18.66 8.92 5.70
C THR A 190 -19.85 9.38 4.84
N THR A 191 -20.01 10.70 4.67
CA THR A 191 -21.04 11.32 3.83
C THR A 191 -20.68 11.42 2.35
N VAL A 192 -19.45 11.07 1.95
CA VAL A 192 -19.05 11.12 0.53
C VAL A 192 -19.79 10.03 -0.25
N SER A 193 -20.57 10.48 -1.23
CA SER A 193 -21.30 9.60 -2.15
C SER A 193 -20.33 8.65 -2.86
N THR A 194 -20.77 7.40 -3.08
CA THR A 194 -20.00 6.37 -3.79
C THR A 194 -19.41 6.87 -5.12
N LEU A 195 -20.15 7.68 -5.87
CA LEU A 195 -19.69 8.28 -7.12
C LEU A 195 -18.51 9.24 -6.94
N ALA A 196 -18.56 10.08 -5.90
CA ALA A 196 -17.49 11.04 -5.63
C ALA A 196 -16.20 10.31 -5.23
N THR A 197 -16.31 9.22 -4.47
CA THR A 197 -15.19 8.34 -4.15
C THR A 197 -14.60 7.69 -5.40
N GLU A 198 -15.43 7.15 -6.30
CA GLU A 198 -14.95 6.56 -7.56
C GLU A 198 -14.25 7.58 -8.48
N VAL A 199 -14.81 8.79 -8.62
CA VAL A 199 -14.21 9.87 -9.41
C VAL A 199 -12.87 10.30 -8.81
N THR A 200 -12.81 10.44 -7.48
CA THR A 200 -11.57 10.78 -6.77
C THR A 200 -10.53 9.67 -6.94
N GLY A 201 -10.94 8.40 -6.89
CA GLY A 201 -10.08 7.25 -7.16
C GLY A 201 -9.50 7.26 -8.58
N LYS A 202 -10.31 7.56 -9.60
CA LYS A 202 -9.83 7.71 -10.99
C LYS A 202 -8.85 8.87 -11.14
N LEU A 203 -9.12 10.02 -10.51
CA LEU A 203 -8.22 11.17 -10.53
C LEU A 203 -6.88 10.85 -9.84
N ALA A 204 -6.93 10.16 -8.70
CA ALA A 204 -5.74 9.69 -7.99
C ALA A 204 -4.91 8.72 -8.84
N ALA A 205 -5.56 7.76 -9.49
CA ALA A 205 -4.90 6.81 -10.39
C ALA A 205 -4.20 7.51 -11.57
N LEU A 206 -4.84 8.53 -12.16
CA LEU A 206 -4.23 9.32 -13.24
C LEU A 206 -3.00 10.11 -12.77
N LYS A 207 -3.07 10.71 -11.58
CA LYS A 207 -1.91 11.38 -10.95
C LYS A 207 -0.77 10.40 -10.66
N GLY A 208 -1.09 9.19 -10.19
CA GLY A 208 -0.12 8.12 -9.99
C GLY A 208 0.57 7.70 -11.30
N LEU A 209 -0.19 7.57 -12.38
CA LEU A 209 0.35 7.25 -13.70
C LEU A 209 1.30 8.35 -14.22
N ASP A 210 0.93 9.63 -14.07
CA ASP A 210 1.80 10.76 -14.43
C ASP A 210 3.11 10.76 -13.65
N ALA A 211 3.07 10.48 -12.35
CA ALA A 211 4.28 10.36 -11.53
C ALA A 211 5.19 9.22 -12.01
N ARG A 212 4.63 8.03 -12.30
CA ARG A 212 5.40 6.88 -12.81
C ARG A 212 6.00 7.14 -14.19
N LEU A 213 5.27 7.79 -15.10
CA LEU A 213 5.80 8.17 -16.41
C LEU A 213 6.95 9.18 -16.29
N LYS A 214 6.87 10.12 -15.34
CA LYS A 214 7.97 11.05 -15.03
C LYS A 214 9.20 10.34 -14.48
N GLU A 215 9.03 9.34 -13.61
CA GLU A 215 10.13 8.50 -13.12
C GLU A 215 10.82 7.75 -14.26
N ILE A 216 10.05 7.11 -15.16
CA ILE A 216 10.59 6.40 -16.32
C ILE A 216 11.39 7.35 -17.22
N ARG A 217 10.84 8.54 -17.49
CA ARG A 217 11.56 9.57 -18.25
C ARG A 217 12.87 9.97 -17.56
N SER A 218 12.82 10.24 -16.25
CA SER A 218 14.01 10.62 -15.50
C SER A 218 15.08 9.52 -15.52
N TYR A 219 14.70 8.25 -15.50
CA TYR A 219 15.63 7.13 -15.66
C TYR A 219 16.27 7.13 -17.05
N LEU A 220 15.48 7.27 -18.12
CA LEU A 220 15.99 7.33 -19.48
C LEU A 220 16.93 8.51 -19.71
N ASP A 221 16.61 9.69 -19.17
CA ASP A 221 17.47 10.88 -19.24
C ASP A 221 18.84 10.60 -18.60
N VAL A 222 18.88 9.94 -17.44
CA VAL A 222 20.13 9.57 -16.73
C VAL A 222 20.95 8.53 -17.50
N VAL A 223 20.29 7.59 -18.19
CA VAL A 223 20.95 6.58 -19.04
C VAL A 223 21.54 7.23 -20.30
N ILE A 224 20.82 8.18 -20.92
CA ILE A 224 21.32 8.94 -22.08
C ILE A 224 22.54 9.79 -21.69
N GLU A 225 22.53 10.40 -20.50
CA GLU A 225 23.67 11.13 -19.95
C GLU A 225 24.88 10.23 -19.60
N GLY A 226 24.73 8.90 -19.62
CA GLY A 226 25.79 7.94 -19.35
C GLY A 226 26.19 7.81 -17.88
N LYS A 227 25.40 8.35 -16.94
CA LYS A 227 25.68 8.28 -15.49
C LYS A 227 25.35 6.93 -14.86
N LEU A 228 24.44 6.17 -15.47
CA LEU A 228 24.00 4.86 -14.98
C LEU A 228 24.15 3.81 -16.09
N PRO A 229 24.64 2.59 -15.80
CA PRO A 229 24.71 1.52 -16.79
C PRO A 229 23.31 1.11 -17.25
N LEU A 230 23.19 0.80 -18.55
CA LEU A 230 21.95 0.34 -19.15
C LEU A 230 21.54 -1.02 -18.57
N ASN A 231 20.35 -1.08 -17.96
CA ASN A 231 19.69 -2.35 -17.68
C ASN A 231 18.80 -2.75 -18.87
N HIS A 232 19.14 -3.87 -19.52
CA HIS A 232 18.45 -4.37 -20.70
C HIS A 232 17.05 -4.90 -20.39
N GLU A 233 16.82 -5.47 -19.21
CA GLU A 233 15.50 -6.00 -18.82
C GLU A 233 14.43 -4.90 -18.76
N ILE A 234 14.79 -3.76 -18.16
CA ILE A 234 13.90 -2.59 -18.09
C ILE A 234 13.55 -2.10 -19.49
N LEU A 235 14.51 -2.11 -20.42
CA LEU A 235 14.29 -1.70 -21.80
C LEU A 235 13.36 -2.67 -22.54
N TYR A 236 13.51 -3.98 -22.34
CA TYR A 236 12.61 -4.97 -22.91
C TYR A 236 11.18 -4.80 -22.41
N HIS A 237 10.99 -4.63 -21.10
CA HIS A 237 9.67 -4.36 -20.54
C HIS A 237 9.06 -3.07 -21.08
N LEU A 238 9.86 -2.02 -21.23
CA LEU A 238 9.41 -0.75 -21.77
C LEU A 238 9.03 -0.87 -23.26
N GLN A 239 9.76 -1.66 -24.04
CA GLN A 239 9.41 -1.99 -25.42
C GLN A 239 8.11 -2.79 -25.51
N ASP A 240 7.92 -3.78 -24.63
CA ASP A 240 6.67 -4.55 -24.55
C ASP A 240 5.47 -3.64 -24.22
N VAL A 241 5.63 -2.68 -23.31
CA VAL A 241 4.59 -1.69 -23.00
C VAL A 241 4.19 -0.90 -24.25
N PHE A 242 5.14 -0.46 -25.07
CA PHE A 242 4.84 0.23 -26.32
C PHE A 242 4.18 -0.67 -27.37
N ASN A 243 4.60 -1.94 -27.45
CA ASN A 243 4.01 -2.90 -28.37
C ASN A 243 2.58 -3.30 -27.99
N LEU A 244 2.27 -3.30 -26.69
CA LEU A 244 0.95 -3.63 -26.15
C LEU A 244 -0.03 -2.45 -26.19
N LEU A 245 0.40 -1.24 -26.54
CA LEU A 245 -0.50 -0.09 -26.66
C LEU A 245 -1.53 -0.34 -27.78
N PRO A 246 -2.83 -0.44 -27.44
CA PRO A 246 -3.85 -0.75 -28.43
C PRO A 246 -4.05 0.43 -29.38
N ASN A 247 -4.14 0.15 -30.67
CA ASN A 247 -4.56 1.14 -31.65
C ASN A 247 -6.07 1.39 -31.53
N LEU A 248 -6.45 2.56 -31.02
CA LEU A 248 -7.86 2.90 -30.78
C LEU A 248 -8.66 3.23 -32.04
N ASN A 249 -7.99 3.42 -33.18
CA ASN A 249 -8.62 3.85 -34.44
C ASN A 249 -9.18 2.69 -35.28
N VAL A 250 -9.25 1.48 -34.73
CA VAL A 250 -9.84 0.32 -35.41
C VAL A 250 -11.36 0.48 -35.45
N SER A 251 -11.95 0.43 -36.64
CA SER A 251 -13.40 0.63 -36.85
C SER A 251 -14.27 -0.30 -36.01
N GLU A 252 -13.81 -1.53 -35.76
CA GLU A 252 -14.52 -2.49 -34.91
C GLU A 252 -14.57 -2.04 -33.45
N LEU A 253 -13.46 -1.53 -32.93
CA LEU A 253 -13.37 -1.03 -31.55
C LEU A 253 -14.21 0.24 -31.37
N VAL A 254 -14.19 1.17 -32.34
CA VAL A 254 -15.03 2.37 -32.32
C VAL A 254 -16.52 1.99 -32.30
N LYS A 255 -16.92 1.01 -33.12
CA LYS A 255 -18.29 0.49 -33.12
C LYS A 255 -18.64 -0.15 -31.78
N ALA A 256 -17.74 -0.95 -31.21
CA ALA A 256 -17.95 -1.59 -29.91
C ALA A 256 -18.10 -0.55 -28.78
N PHE A 257 -17.28 0.50 -28.77
CA PHE A 257 -17.40 1.61 -27.82
C PHE A 257 -18.73 2.36 -27.97
N ALA A 258 -19.17 2.61 -29.20
CA ALA A 258 -20.47 3.26 -29.45
C ALA A 258 -21.63 2.41 -28.93
N VAL A 259 -21.63 1.11 -29.21
CA VAL A 259 -22.65 0.17 -28.70
C VAL A 259 -22.65 0.15 -27.17
N LYS A 260 -21.48 0.00 -26.54
CA LYS A 260 -21.39 -0.01 -25.06
C LYS A 260 -21.79 1.31 -24.42
N THR A 261 -21.48 2.44 -25.05
CA THR A 261 -21.90 3.76 -24.56
C THR A 261 -23.43 3.90 -24.64
N ASN A 262 -24.04 3.43 -25.74
CA ASN A 262 -25.49 3.44 -25.90
C ASN A 262 -26.19 2.56 -24.86
N ASP A 263 -25.69 1.35 -24.63
CA ASP A 263 -26.21 0.44 -23.61
C ASP A 263 -26.14 1.06 -22.21
N MET A 264 -25.00 1.67 -21.86
CA MET A 264 -24.81 2.34 -20.57
C MET A 264 -25.74 3.54 -20.41
N MET A 265 -25.92 4.34 -21.47
CA MET A 265 -26.82 5.49 -21.49
C MET A 265 -28.28 5.07 -21.30
N LEU A 266 -28.70 3.94 -21.88
CA LEU A 266 -30.03 3.37 -21.67
C LEU A 266 -30.26 2.99 -20.20
N VAL A 267 -29.27 2.37 -19.54
CA VAL A 267 -29.35 2.02 -18.11
C VAL A 267 -29.44 3.28 -17.24
N ILE A 268 -28.67 4.33 -17.56
CA ILE A 268 -28.73 5.62 -16.87
C ILE A 268 -30.13 6.24 -17.03
N TYR A 269 -30.68 6.21 -18.25
CA TYR A 269 -32.01 6.75 -18.53
C TYR A 269 -33.10 6.02 -17.75
N LEU A 270 -33.12 4.69 -17.78
CA LEU A 270 -34.08 3.89 -17.02
C LEU A 270 -33.97 4.16 -15.50
N SER A 271 -32.74 4.22 -14.97
CA SER A 271 -32.48 4.53 -13.56
C SER A 271 -33.01 5.92 -13.18
N SER A 272 -32.85 6.91 -14.07
CA SER A 272 -33.35 8.27 -13.85
C SER A 272 -34.89 8.34 -13.84
N LEU A 273 -35.56 7.55 -14.69
CA LEU A 273 -37.01 7.46 -14.75
C LEU A 273 -37.57 6.83 -13.48
N ILE A 274 -37.00 5.70 -13.04
CA ILE A 274 -37.36 5.03 -11.78
C ILE A 274 -37.18 6.00 -10.60
N ARG A 275 -36.03 6.71 -10.54
CA ARG A 275 -35.77 7.71 -9.50
C ARG A 275 -36.80 8.84 -9.50
N SER A 276 -37.23 9.30 -10.68
CA SER A 276 -38.26 10.34 -10.82
C SER A 276 -39.63 9.88 -10.32
N VAL A 277 -40.02 8.63 -10.60
CA VAL A 277 -41.27 8.03 -10.11
C VAL A 277 -41.25 7.88 -8.59
N ILE A 278 -40.13 7.41 -8.02
CA ILE A 278 -39.95 7.30 -6.57
C ILE A 278 -40.02 8.68 -5.91
N ALA A 279 -39.34 9.69 -6.48
CA ALA A 279 -39.37 11.05 -5.97
C ALA A 279 -40.79 11.64 -6.00
N LEU A 280 -41.57 11.37 -7.06
CA LEU A 280 -42.96 11.79 -7.15
C LEU A 280 -43.83 11.10 -6.10
N HIS A 281 -43.67 9.79 -5.91
CA HIS A 281 -44.39 9.05 -4.88
C HIS A 281 -44.08 9.59 -3.47
N ASN A 282 -42.81 9.84 -3.17
CA ASN A 282 -42.39 10.45 -1.91
C ASN A 282 -42.95 11.86 -1.72
N LEU A 283 -43.03 12.66 -2.79
CA LEU A 283 -43.64 14.00 -2.73
C LEU A 283 -45.14 13.93 -2.40
N ILE A 284 -45.86 12.98 -2.99
CA ILE A 284 -47.28 12.75 -2.70
C ILE A 284 -47.46 12.36 -1.23
N ASN A 285 -46.66 11.40 -0.74
CA ASN A 285 -46.72 10.96 0.66
C ASN A 285 -46.39 12.10 1.63
N ASN A 286 -45.33 12.88 1.37
CA ASN A 286 -44.98 14.04 2.17
C ASN A 286 -46.10 15.10 2.17
N LYS A 287 -46.77 15.34 1.04
CA LYS A 287 -47.88 16.28 0.96
C LYS A 287 -49.11 15.80 1.74
N MET A 288 -49.40 14.50 1.72
CA MET A 288 -50.49 13.92 2.52
C MET A 288 -50.19 14.06 4.02
N LEU A 289 -48.99 13.67 4.45
CA LEU A 289 -48.56 13.80 5.85
C LEU A 289 -48.59 15.25 6.33
N ASN A 290 -48.09 16.20 5.54
CA ASN A 290 -48.14 17.63 5.90
C ASN A 290 -49.58 18.13 6.06
N LYS A 291 -50.49 17.70 5.17
CA LYS A 291 -51.90 18.09 5.24
C LYS A 291 -52.61 17.50 6.45
N GLU A 292 -52.24 16.29 6.87
CA GLU A 292 -52.74 15.69 8.12
C GLU A 292 -52.19 16.41 9.34
N HIS A 293 -50.92 16.80 9.32
CA HIS A 293 -50.29 17.62 10.37
C HIS A 293 -50.95 19.01 10.51
N GLU A 294 -51.18 19.71 9.39
CA GLU A 294 -51.88 21.02 9.40
C GLU A 294 -53.28 20.89 10.00
N LYS A 295 -54.04 19.86 9.63
CA LYS A 295 -55.36 19.59 10.22
C LYS A 295 -55.28 19.28 11.72
N ALA A 296 -54.25 18.57 12.15
CA ALA A 296 -54.05 18.27 13.57
C ALA A 296 -53.66 19.54 14.37
N GLU A 297 -52.89 20.46 13.79
CA GLU A 297 -52.57 21.75 14.42
C GLU A 297 -53.79 22.68 14.49
N ASP A 298 -54.59 22.78 13.42
CA ASP A 298 -55.84 23.54 13.43
C ASP A 298 -56.86 22.99 14.45
N SER A 299 -56.76 21.69 14.80
CA SER A 299 -57.60 21.07 15.81
C SER A 299 -57.12 21.26 17.26
N LYS A 300 -55.92 21.83 17.48
CA LYS A 300 -55.47 22.18 18.83
C LYS A 300 -56.19 23.44 19.31
N PRO A 301 -56.85 23.42 20.48
CA PRO A 301 -57.61 24.57 20.95
C PRO A 301 -56.67 25.75 21.25
N VAL A 302 -56.98 26.91 20.67
CA VAL A 302 -56.34 28.19 21.00
C VAL A 302 -56.60 28.47 22.48
N ALA A 303 -55.55 28.49 23.29
CA ALA A 303 -55.63 28.95 24.67
C ALA A 303 -55.98 30.46 24.67
N VAL A 304 -57.24 30.78 24.88
CA VAL A 304 -57.72 32.16 25.03
C VAL A 304 -57.12 32.71 26.33
N PRO A 305 -56.34 33.82 26.32
CA PRO A 305 -55.91 34.46 27.55
C PRO A 305 -57.15 35.01 28.24
N SER A 306 -57.44 34.52 29.44
CA SER A 306 -58.55 35.00 30.26
C SER A 306 -58.36 36.50 30.53
N ALA A 307 -59.22 37.33 29.94
CA ALA A 307 -59.35 38.73 30.32
C ALA A 307 -59.83 38.79 31.78
N ALA A 308 -58.92 39.12 32.70
CA ALA A 308 -59.25 39.43 34.09
C ALA A 308 -60.02 40.76 34.09
N GLY A 309 -61.22 40.70 34.67
CA GLY A 309 -62.20 41.78 34.67
C GLY A 309 -61.83 43.00 35.49
N SER A 310 -62.65 44.03 35.25
CA SER A 310 -62.80 45.27 36.01
C SER A 310 -63.06 45.05 37.50
#